data_AF-A0A3M1Y1E3-F1
#
_entry.id   AF-A0A3M1Y1E3-F1
#
_cell.length_a   1.000
_cell.length_b   1.000
_cell.length_c   1.000
_cell.angle_alpha   90.00
_cell.angle_beta   90.00
_cell.angle_gamma   90.00
#
_symmetry.space_group_name_H-M   'P 1'
#
loop_
_entity.id
_entity.type
_entity.pdbx_description
1 polymer ?
#
loop_
_entity_poly.entity_id
_entity_poly.type
_entity_poly.pdbx_seq_one_letter_code
_entity_poly.pdbx_strand_id
1 'polypeptide(L)'
;MTWQSLHLCYSESPETIIQVIEDAFIEQGYTRYNPFDVVPGVAYPNAIRLFLDPTYDRIVGNPTPPLAAALSRLGVVLSLTLIEETAEFVVYAAGQKAEPLPTLEPYLRDGFTATDLQNALSGSFTSDMKNDNIVPMDVLPDDVKQMATKLNPNQVNRLFNRIMKQLGIKGDEARNALTTQQTHWMSAGGKRLHAIMRCLAVSSTWYKPDFVSIRDAYLLQLRRQRNPKAHLYPGDAEALQAVPNALDYIPIYGGKV
;
A
#
# COMPACT_ATOMS: atom_id res chain seq x y z
N MET A 1 -8.81 2.42 -8.84
CA MET A 1 -8.32 1.44 -7.83
C MET A 1 -8.16 2.17 -6.50
N THR A 2 -8.41 1.49 -5.38
CA THR A 2 -8.34 2.10 -4.05
C THR A 2 -7.18 1.48 -3.29
N TRP A 3 -6.25 2.31 -2.82
CA TRP A 3 -5.19 1.93 -1.89
C TRP A 3 -5.59 2.41 -0.49
N GLN A 4 -5.47 1.54 0.52
CA GLN A 4 -5.70 1.90 1.91
C GLN A 4 -4.70 1.20 2.82
N SER A 5 -4.33 1.88 3.90
CA SER A 5 -3.45 1.34 4.93
C SER A 5 -3.72 2.03 6.26
N LEU A 6 -3.57 1.29 7.35
CA LEU A 6 -3.30 1.87 8.65
C LEU A 6 -1.80 1.89 8.90
N HIS A 7 -1.30 2.95 9.56
CA HIS A 7 0.04 3.02 10.12
C HIS A 7 -0.06 3.19 11.63
N LEU A 8 0.71 2.41 12.37
CA LEU A 8 0.74 2.38 13.82
C LEU A 8 1.99 3.13 14.28
N CYS A 9 1.81 4.24 15.00
CA CYS A 9 2.91 5.04 15.51
C CYS A 9 3.35 4.57 16.90
N TYR A 10 3.28 3.26 17.15
CA TYR A 10 3.63 2.63 18.42
C TYR A 10 4.19 1.23 18.15
N SER A 11 4.82 0.65 19.18
CA SER A 11 5.35 -0.71 19.12
C SER A 11 4.62 -1.58 20.12
N GLU A 12 3.93 -2.59 19.61
CA GLU A 12 3.21 -3.59 20.39
C GLU A 12 3.50 -4.98 19.84
N SER A 13 3.20 -6.01 20.63
CA SER A 13 3.31 -7.39 20.13
C SER A 13 2.29 -7.63 19.00
N PRO A 14 2.63 -8.45 17.99
CA PRO A 14 1.67 -8.81 16.95
C PRO A 14 0.43 -9.48 17.54
N GLU A 15 0.57 -10.26 18.62
CA GLU A 15 -0.55 -10.88 19.32
C GLU A 15 -1.53 -9.85 19.88
N THR A 16 -1.03 -8.77 20.50
CA THR A 16 -1.86 -7.66 21.00
C THR A 16 -2.63 -7.00 19.85
N ILE A 17 -1.95 -6.69 18.75
CA ILE A 17 -2.55 -6.02 17.58
C ILE A 17 -3.65 -6.91 16.98
N ILE A 18 -3.34 -8.20 16.78
CA ILE A 18 -4.27 -9.20 16.24
C ILE A 18 -5.50 -9.33 17.14
N GLN A 19 -5.32 -9.43 18.46
CA GLN A 19 -6.44 -9.52 19.40
C GLN A 19 -7.38 -8.32 19.30
N VAL A 20 -6.83 -7.09 19.23
CA VAL A 20 -7.66 -5.87 19.07
C VAL A 20 -8.43 -5.88 17.75
N ILE A 21 -7.83 -6.38 16.65
CA ILE A 21 -8.52 -6.51 15.37
C ILE A 21 -9.66 -7.53 15.47
N GLU A 22 -9.43 -8.66 16.13
CA GLU A 22 -10.43 -9.72 16.32
C GLU A 22 -11.60 -9.25 17.19
N ASP A 23 -11.32 -8.58 18.31
CA ASP A 23 -12.36 -8.00 19.16
C ASP A 23 -13.20 -6.98 18.37
N ALA A 24 -12.55 -6.12 17.59
CA ALA A 24 -13.24 -5.17 16.72
C ALA A 24 -14.07 -5.85 15.61
N PHE A 25 -13.64 -7.01 15.11
CA PHE A 25 -14.44 -7.82 14.18
C PHE A 25 -15.70 -8.36 14.86
N ILE A 26 -15.55 -8.93 16.05
CA ILE A 26 -16.66 -9.49 16.84
C ILE A 26 -17.69 -8.40 17.16
N GLU A 27 -17.24 -7.23 17.65
CA GLU A 27 -18.11 -6.08 17.95
C GLU A 27 -18.91 -5.60 16.72
N GLN A 28 -18.34 -5.74 15.51
CA GLN A 28 -18.99 -5.36 14.26
C GLN A 28 -19.79 -6.51 13.61
N GLY A 29 -19.81 -7.69 14.23
CA GLY A 29 -20.51 -8.88 13.76
C GLY A 29 -19.82 -9.59 12.59
N TYR A 30 -18.50 -9.43 12.44
CA TYR A 30 -17.70 -10.21 11.51
C TYR A 30 -17.23 -11.51 12.17
N THR A 31 -17.16 -12.58 11.38
CA THR A 31 -16.58 -13.86 11.75
C THR A 31 -15.20 -13.99 11.12
N ARG A 32 -14.21 -14.42 11.90
CA ARG A 32 -12.87 -14.66 11.38
C ARG A 32 -12.88 -15.83 10.40
N TYR A 33 -12.16 -15.69 9.29
CA TYR A 33 -11.91 -16.79 8.38
C TYR A 33 -10.51 -16.67 7.78
N ASN A 34 -10.01 -17.75 7.18
CA ASN A 34 -8.74 -17.74 6.46
C ASN A 34 -8.99 -18.11 4.99
N PRO A 35 -8.82 -17.19 4.02
CA PRO A 35 -9.04 -17.49 2.60
C PRO A 35 -7.95 -18.39 2.00
N PHE A 36 -6.88 -18.68 2.74
CA PHE A 36 -5.72 -19.44 2.26
C PHE A 36 -5.72 -20.91 2.72
N ASP A 37 -6.75 -21.30 3.48
CA ASP A 37 -6.97 -22.69 3.88
C ASP A 37 -7.51 -23.54 2.72
N VAL A 38 -7.38 -24.86 2.88
CA VAL A 38 -7.66 -25.85 1.82
C VAL A 38 -9.17 -26.03 1.58
N VAL A 39 -10.00 -25.67 2.56
CA VAL A 39 -11.46 -25.82 2.46
C VAL A 39 -12.03 -24.58 1.76
N PRO A 40 -12.87 -24.73 0.72
CA PRO A 40 -13.54 -23.60 0.07
C PRO A 40 -14.27 -22.76 1.11
N GLY A 41 -13.78 -21.53 1.32
CA GLY A 41 -14.33 -20.62 2.32
C GLY A 41 -15.75 -20.18 1.96
N VAL A 42 -16.53 -19.83 2.99
CA VAL A 42 -17.81 -19.12 2.81
C VAL A 42 -17.54 -17.81 2.09
N ALA A 43 -18.27 -17.54 1.01
CA ALA A 43 -18.22 -16.25 0.34
C ALA A 43 -19.02 -15.24 1.17
N TYR A 44 -18.34 -14.26 1.74
CA TYR A 44 -18.98 -13.19 2.50
C TYR A 44 -19.25 -11.98 1.60
N PRO A 45 -20.49 -11.44 1.57
CA PRO A 45 -20.80 -10.23 0.83
C PRO A 45 -20.05 -9.02 1.40
N ASN A 46 -19.84 -9.00 2.72
CA ASN A 46 -19.05 -7.99 3.41
C ASN A 46 -17.78 -8.65 3.97
N ALA A 47 -16.61 -8.26 3.47
CA ALA A 47 -15.33 -8.80 3.89
C ALA A 47 -14.33 -7.70 4.21
N ILE A 48 -13.70 -7.80 5.38
CA ILE A 48 -12.50 -7.06 5.76
C ILE A 48 -11.31 -7.98 5.51
N ARG A 49 -10.34 -7.51 4.74
CA ARG A 49 -9.20 -8.25 4.22
C ARG A 49 -7.94 -7.47 4.54
N LEU A 50 -7.18 -7.93 5.52
CA LEU A 50 -6.02 -7.22 6.02
C LEU A 50 -4.80 -8.13 6.00
N PHE A 51 -3.65 -7.52 5.83
CA PHE A 51 -2.36 -8.09 6.19
C PHE A 51 -1.70 -7.16 7.21
N LEU A 52 -1.28 -7.72 8.34
CA LEU A 52 -0.33 -7.06 9.23
C LEU A 52 1.07 -7.29 8.69
N ASP A 53 1.84 -6.22 8.54
CA ASP A 53 3.18 -6.28 8.00
C ASP A 53 4.21 -6.87 9.01
N PRO A 54 5.37 -7.37 8.56
CA PRO A 54 6.37 -7.99 9.43
C PRO A 54 7.03 -7.07 10.48
N THR A 55 7.05 -5.75 10.27
CA THR A 55 7.52 -4.79 11.28
C THR A 55 6.42 -4.37 12.25
N TYR A 56 5.18 -4.82 12.00
CA TYR A 56 3.99 -4.57 12.81
C TYR A 56 3.65 -3.08 12.96
N ASP A 57 4.14 -2.23 12.06
CA ASP A 57 3.86 -0.79 12.04
C ASP A 57 2.79 -0.41 11.00
N ARG A 58 2.31 -1.38 10.23
CA ARG A 58 1.41 -1.16 9.11
C ARG A 58 0.42 -2.31 8.91
N ILE A 59 -0.84 -1.94 8.68
CA ILE A 59 -1.90 -2.86 8.28
C ILE A 59 -2.37 -2.48 6.88
N VAL A 60 -2.23 -3.40 5.93
CA VAL A 60 -2.53 -3.18 4.51
C VAL A 60 -3.83 -3.89 4.13
N GLY A 61 -4.73 -3.22 3.42
CA GLY A 61 -5.99 -3.84 3.01
C GLY A 61 -7.15 -2.86 2.90
N ASN A 62 -8.31 -3.22 3.44
CA ASN A 62 -9.49 -2.35 3.54
C ASN A 62 -9.94 -2.15 5.01
N PRO A 63 -9.11 -1.50 5.84
CA PRO A 63 -9.45 -1.23 7.24
C PRO A 63 -10.68 -0.33 7.35
N THR A 64 -11.50 -0.54 8.39
CA THR A 64 -12.69 0.29 8.65
C THR A 64 -12.39 1.36 9.70
N PRO A 65 -13.15 2.49 9.71
CA PRO A 65 -13.00 3.51 10.76
C PRO A 65 -13.14 2.98 12.20
N PRO A 66 -14.09 2.08 12.52
CA PRO A 66 -14.14 1.47 13.85
C PRO A 66 -12.88 0.67 14.20
N LEU A 67 -12.26 0.01 13.23
CA LEU A 67 -11.01 -0.72 13.44
C LEU A 67 -9.85 0.24 13.76
N ALA A 68 -9.71 1.33 13.00
CA ALA A 68 -8.71 2.36 13.27
C ALA A 68 -8.91 2.98 14.66
N ALA A 69 -10.17 3.22 15.05
CA ALA A 69 -10.52 3.69 16.39
C ALA A 69 -10.10 2.66 17.46
N ALA A 70 -10.45 1.37 17.31
CA ALA A 70 -10.07 0.32 18.26
C ALA A 70 -8.55 0.21 18.46
N LEU A 71 -7.79 0.15 17.36
CA LEU A 71 -6.32 0.11 17.38
C LEU A 71 -5.71 1.37 18.00
N SER A 72 -6.37 2.52 17.88
CA SER A 72 -5.85 3.76 18.44
C SER A 72 -5.95 3.86 19.96
N ARG A 73 -6.57 2.88 20.62
CA ARG A 73 -6.51 2.75 22.08
C ARG A 73 -5.13 2.32 22.57
N LEU A 74 -4.33 1.69 21.71
CA LEU A 74 -2.95 1.29 22.01
C LEU A 74 -1.96 2.44 21.77
N GLY A 75 -2.25 3.34 20.83
CA GLY A 75 -1.41 4.47 20.48
C GLY A 75 -1.93 5.24 19.27
N VAL A 76 -1.14 6.12 18.68
CA VAL A 76 -1.58 6.90 17.51
C VAL A 76 -1.67 6.00 16.27
N VAL A 77 -2.78 6.11 15.52
CA VAL A 77 -3.02 5.37 14.27
C VAL A 77 -3.35 6.35 13.16
N LEU A 78 -2.69 6.18 12.01
CA LEU A 78 -2.97 6.94 10.80
C LEU A 78 -3.76 6.06 9.84
N SER A 79 -4.91 6.54 9.38
CA SER A 79 -5.69 5.92 8.32
C SER A 79 -5.50 6.70 7.03
N LEU A 80 -4.88 6.05 6.04
CA LEU A 80 -4.61 6.65 4.74
C LEU A 80 -5.41 5.93 3.67
N THR A 81 -6.04 6.69 2.80
CA THR A 81 -6.76 6.17 1.63
C THR A 81 -6.40 7.02 0.41
N LEU A 82 -6.14 6.37 -0.71
CA LEU A 82 -5.95 7.00 -2.01
C LEU A 82 -6.92 6.35 -3.01
N ILE A 83 -7.89 7.13 -3.46
CA ILE A 83 -8.90 6.74 -4.45
C ILE A 83 -8.70 7.62 -5.67
N GLU A 84 -8.17 7.02 -6.73
CA GLU A 84 -7.89 7.70 -8.00
C GLU A 84 -6.97 8.90 -7.79
N GLU A 85 -7.52 10.11 -7.77
CA GLU A 85 -6.76 11.36 -7.59
C GLU A 85 -6.92 12.00 -6.21
N THR A 86 -7.81 11.45 -5.38
CA THR A 86 -8.17 12.01 -4.07
C THR A 86 -7.57 11.18 -2.95
N ALA A 87 -7.14 11.86 -1.89
CA ALA A 87 -6.62 11.21 -0.70
C ALA A 87 -7.39 11.62 0.54
N GLU A 88 -7.62 10.64 1.42
CA GLU A 88 -8.09 10.84 2.78
C GLU A 88 -6.96 10.52 3.76
N PHE A 89 -6.79 11.40 4.74
CA PHE A 89 -5.83 11.25 5.83
C PHE A 89 -6.58 11.53 7.14
N VAL A 90 -6.68 10.51 7.99
CA VAL A 90 -7.37 10.62 9.28
C VAL A 90 -6.44 10.12 10.37
N VAL A 91 -6.34 10.88 11.46
CA VAL A 91 -5.58 10.50 12.66
C VAL A 91 -6.56 10.02 13.72
N TYR A 92 -6.22 8.90 14.35
CA TYR A 92 -6.93 8.38 15.51
C TYR A 92 -5.98 8.29 16.71
N ALA A 93 -6.49 8.65 17.88
CA ALA A 93 -5.80 8.52 19.16
C ALA A 93 -6.81 8.29 20.28
N ALA A 94 -6.44 7.45 21.25
CA ALA A 94 -7.26 7.14 22.42
C ALA A 94 -8.70 6.70 22.07
N GLY A 95 -8.87 5.93 20.99
CA GLY A 95 -10.18 5.37 20.61
C GLY A 95 -11.03 6.27 19.72
N GLN A 96 -10.55 7.43 19.30
CA GLN A 96 -11.34 8.43 18.58
C GLN A 96 -10.55 9.15 17.49
N LYS A 97 -11.24 9.83 16.57
CA LYS A 97 -10.60 10.75 15.62
C LYS A 97 -9.97 11.90 16.40
N ALA A 98 -8.75 12.25 16.03
CA ALA A 98 -7.95 13.28 16.68
C ALA A 98 -7.51 14.36 15.69
N GLU A 99 -7.22 15.55 16.22
CA GLU A 99 -6.67 16.64 15.44
C GLU A 99 -5.24 16.29 14.97
N PRO A 100 -4.95 16.32 13.66
CA PRO A 100 -3.68 15.81 13.14
C PRO A 100 -2.44 16.51 13.70
N LEU A 101 -2.42 17.84 13.74
CA LEU A 101 -1.22 18.59 14.08
C LEU A 101 -0.70 18.30 15.50
N PRO A 102 -1.49 18.52 16.59
CA PRO A 102 -1.00 18.28 17.94
C PRO A 102 -0.74 16.79 18.23
N THR A 103 -1.41 15.89 17.51
CA THR A 103 -1.26 14.44 17.71
C THR A 103 0.02 13.91 17.07
N LEU A 104 0.45 14.49 15.95
CA LEU A 104 1.59 14.00 15.16
C LEU A 104 2.90 14.74 15.41
N GLU A 105 2.86 15.90 16.08
CA GLU A 105 4.06 16.66 16.44
C GLU A 105 5.14 15.81 17.17
N PRO A 106 4.79 14.90 18.10
CA PRO A 106 5.78 14.01 18.74
C PRO A 106 6.42 12.98 17.80
N TYR A 107 5.86 12.76 16.61
CA TYR A 107 6.26 11.73 15.65
C TYR A 107 6.94 12.33 14.41
N LEU A 108 7.29 13.62 14.45
CA LEU A 108 8.03 14.28 13.39
C LEU A 108 9.42 13.65 13.24
N ARG A 109 9.85 13.51 11.99
CA ARG A 109 11.20 13.10 11.64
C ARG A 109 12.17 14.24 11.92
N ASP A 110 13.41 13.90 12.29
CA ASP A 110 14.51 14.86 12.40
C ASP A 110 14.59 15.79 11.17
N GLY A 111 14.67 17.10 11.45
CA GLY A 111 14.71 18.15 10.43
C GLY A 111 13.35 18.63 9.93
N PHE A 112 12.23 18.08 10.41
CA PHE A 112 10.87 18.59 10.14
C PHE A 112 10.28 19.29 11.36
N THR A 113 9.44 20.29 11.11
CA THR A 113 8.77 21.09 12.13
C THR A 113 7.25 20.95 12.06
N ALA A 114 6.55 21.39 13.11
CA ALA A 114 5.10 21.49 13.10
C ALA A 114 4.59 22.37 11.94
N THR A 115 5.34 23.40 11.54
CA THR A 115 5.02 24.24 10.38
C THR A 115 5.08 23.46 9.07
N ASP A 116 6.09 22.59 8.89
CA ASP A 116 6.18 21.74 7.69
C ASP A 116 5.00 20.78 7.59
N LEU A 117 4.62 20.16 8.71
CA LEU A 117 3.44 19.30 8.77
C LEU A 117 2.15 20.08 8.50
N GLN A 118 1.98 21.27 9.07
CA GLN A 118 0.83 22.13 8.81
C GLN A 118 0.73 22.52 7.32
N ASN A 119 1.85 22.83 6.69
CA ASN A 119 1.95 23.11 5.26
C ASN A 119 1.56 21.89 4.42
N ALA A 120 2.03 20.70 4.78
CA ALA A 120 1.64 19.45 4.12
C ALA A 120 0.13 19.16 4.26
N LEU A 121 -0.43 19.33 5.47
CA LEU A 121 -1.84 19.12 5.76
C LEU A 121 -2.74 20.11 5.00
N SER A 122 -2.32 21.37 4.88
CA SER A 122 -3.06 22.41 4.17
C SER A 122 -2.91 22.37 2.64
N GLY A 123 -2.03 21.51 2.12
CA GLY A 123 -1.72 21.42 0.69
C GLY A 123 -0.71 22.47 0.20
N SER A 124 -0.12 23.26 1.10
CA SER A 124 0.83 24.33 0.79
C SER A 124 2.27 23.82 0.83
N PHE A 125 2.62 22.86 -0.03
CA PHE A 125 3.95 22.24 -0.07
C PHE A 125 4.57 22.29 -1.46
N THR A 126 5.91 22.35 -1.52
CA THR A 126 6.64 22.18 -2.78
C THR A 126 6.76 20.69 -3.09
N SER A 127 6.08 20.24 -4.14
CA SER A 127 6.22 18.87 -4.63
C SER A 127 7.57 18.70 -5.32
N ASP A 128 8.60 18.32 -4.57
CA ASP A 128 9.89 17.86 -5.14
C ASP A 128 9.77 16.50 -5.85
N MET A 129 8.61 15.85 -5.79
CA MET A 129 8.29 14.78 -6.72
C MET A 129 8.25 15.40 -8.11
N LYS A 130 9.41 15.34 -8.78
CA LYS A 130 9.53 15.65 -10.21
C LYS A 130 8.38 14.91 -10.89
N ASN A 131 7.72 15.60 -11.84
CA ASN A 131 7.00 14.93 -12.92
C ASN A 131 8.04 14.19 -13.77
N ASP A 132 8.69 13.23 -13.15
CA ASP A 132 9.45 12.23 -13.82
C ASP A 132 8.36 11.37 -14.43
N ASN A 133 8.02 11.72 -15.67
CA ASN A 133 7.31 10.89 -16.65
C ASN A 133 8.12 9.60 -16.88
N ILE A 134 8.55 8.92 -15.82
CA ILE A 134 9.38 7.74 -15.85
C ILE A 134 8.38 6.60 -15.95
N VAL A 135 8.36 5.98 -17.13
CA VAL A 135 7.74 4.68 -17.32
C VAL A 135 8.32 3.76 -16.24
N PRO A 136 7.48 3.15 -15.37
CA PRO A 136 7.96 2.19 -14.40
C PRO A 136 8.73 1.08 -15.14
N MET A 137 10.03 0.96 -14.85
CA MET A 137 10.95 0.09 -15.60
C MET A 137 10.57 -1.39 -15.51
N ASP A 138 9.85 -1.75 -14.46
CA ASP A 138 9.22 -3.03 -14.17
C ASP A 138 8.18 -3.47 -15.21
N VAL A 139 7.62 -2.53 -15.97
CA VAL A 139 6.54 -2.77 -16.96
C VAL A 139 7.07 -2.89 -18.40
N LEU A 140 8.36 -2.63 -18.61
CA LEU A 140 8.99 -2.73 -19.92
C LEU A 140 9.29 -4.21 -20.27
N PRO A 141 9.17 -4.62 -21.54
CA PRO A 141 9.65 -5.93 -21.99
C PRO A 141 11.14 -6.14 -21.65
N ASP A 142 11.57 -7.38 -21.43
CA ASP A 142 12.93 -7.68 -20.96
C ASP A 142 14.03 -7.11 -21.86
N ASP A 143 13.83 -7.14 -23.18
CA ASP A 143 14.75 -6.55 -24.16
C ASP A 143 14.89 -5.03 -23.99
N VAL A 144 13.81 -4.36 -23.54
CA VAL A 144 13.80 -2.92 -23.27
C VAL A 144 14.37 -2.62 -21.89
N LYS A 145 14.10 -3.45 -20.87
CA LYS A 145 14.71 -3.34 -19.53
C LYS A 145 16.24 -3.42 -19.62
N GLN A 146 16.76 -4.39 -20.37
CA GLN A 146 18.19 -4.58 -20.55
C GLN A 146 18.86 -3.39 -21.28
N MET A 147 18.17 -2.76 -22.23
CA MET A 147 18.67 -1.54 -22.87
C MET A 147 18.52 -0.30 -21.98
N ALA A 148 17.45 -0.22 -21.19
CA ALA A 148 17.12 0.94 -20.37
C ALA A 148 18.02 1.07 -19.12
N THR A 149 18.61 -0.02 -18.62
CA THR A 149 19.61 0.03 -17.52
C THR A 149 20.87 0.85 -17.86
N LYS A 150 21.13 1.11 -19.15
CA LYS A 150 22.28 1.90 -19.62
C LYS A 150 21.92 3.30 -20.12
N LEU A 151 20.65 3.69 -20.02
CA LEU A 151 20.12 4.92 -20.62
C LEU A 151 19.54 5.85 -19.55
N ASN A 152 19.62 7.15 -19.80
CA ASN A 152 18.99 8.11 -18.88
C ASN A 152 17.45 8.11 -19.03
N PRO A 153 16.70 8.57 -18.03
CA PRO A 153 15.24 8.54 -18.05
C PRO A 153 14.60 9.20 -19.30
N ASN A 154 15.24 10.24 -19.83
CA ASN A 154 14.80 10.94 -21.03
C ASN A 154 14.99 10.09 -22.31
N GLN A 155 16.03 9.26 -22.37
CA GLN A 155 16.29 8.33 -23.48
C GLN A 155 15.35 7.13 -23.44
N VAL A 156 15.07 6.60 -22.24
CA VAL A 156 14.07 5.53 -22.02
C VAL A 156 12.69 6.00 -22.50
N ASN A 157 12.31 7.24 -22.16
CA ASN A 157 11.06 7.85 -22.62
C ASN A 157 10.96 7.99 -24.15
N ARG A 158 12.06 8.35 -24.82
CA ARG A 158 12.09 8.46 -26.28
C ARG A 158 12.00 7.09 -26.96
N LEU A 159 12.62 6.06 -26.38
CA LEU A 159 12.54 4.69 -26.88
C LEU A 159 11.13 4.13 -26.73
N PHE A 160 10.53 4.27 -25.54
CA PHE A 160 9.16 3.84 -25.29
C PHE A 160 8.18 4.47 -26.30
N ASN A 161 8.25 5.80 -26.46
CA ASN A 161 7.39 6.51 -27.41
C ASN A 161 7.61 6.06 -28.87
N ARG A 162 8.83 5.68 -29.25
CA ARG A 162 9.14 5.16 -30.59
C ARG A 162 8.56 3.77 -30.81
N ILE A 163 8.68 2.88 -29.83
CA ILE A 163 8.14 1.51 -29.87
C ILE A 163 6.62 1.55 -29.94
N MET A 164 5.96 2.35 -29.09
CA MET A 164 4.50 2.45 -29.11
C MET A 164 3.99 3.03 -30.44
N LYS A 165 4.71 4.01 -31.00
CA LYS A 165 4.41 4.55 -32.34
C LYS A 165 4.54 3.49 -33.45
N GLN A 166 5.50 2.58 -33.36
CA GLN A 166 5.63 1.46 -34.31
C GLN A 166 4.50 0.44 -34.16
N LEU A 167 3.94 0.29 -32.96
CA LEU A 167 2.79 -0.59 -32.68
C LEU A 167 1.43 0.07 -32.96
N GLY A 168 1.40 1.29 -33.52
CA GLY A 168 0.17 2.01 -33.84
C GLY A 168 -0.59 2.54 -32.61
N ILE A 169 0.00 2.48 -31.42
CA ILE A 169 -0.58 2.95 -30.18
C ILE A 169 0.01 4.32 -29.87
N LYS A 170 -0.82 5.33 -29.61
CA LYS A 170 -0.29 6.65 -29.20
C LYS A 170 0.41 6.47 -27.85
N GLY A 171 1.62 7.02 -27.70
CA GLY A 171 2.45 6.82 -26.51
C GLY A 171 1.74 7.16 -25.19
N ASP A 172 0.81 8.11 -25.22
CA ASP A 172 0.01 8.49 -24.05
C ASP A 172 -1.16 7.52 -23.78
N GLU A 173 -1.75 6.90 -24.80
CA GLU A 173 -2.76 5.83 -24.64
C GLU A 173 -2.14 4.55 -24.09
N ALA A 174 -0.95 4.20 -24.57
CA ALA A 174 -0.14 3.11 -24.03
C ALA A 174 0.21 3.34 -22.55
N ARG A 175 0.67 4.55 -22.21
CA ARG A 175 0.98 4.92 -20.82
C ARG A 175 -0.25 4.85 -19.95
N ASN A 176 -1.35 5.43 -20.39
CA ASN A 176 -2.62 5.37 -19.67
C ASN A 176 -3.07 3.92 -19.45
N ALA A 177 -2.91 3.04 -20.44
CA ALA A 177 -3.23 1.62 -20.34
C ALA A 177 -2.30 0.83 -19.39
N LEU A 178 -1.04 1.25 -19.25
CA LEU A 178 -0.09 0.66 -18.30
C LEU A 178 -0.28 1.21 -16.88
N THR A 179 -0.77 2.44 -16.73
CA THR A 179 -1.04 3.09 -15.43
C THR A 179 -2.46 2.86 -14.91
N THR A 180 -3.43 2.46 -15.75
CA THR A 180 -4.85 2.28 -15.34
C THR A 180 -5.05 1.16 -14.32
N GLN A 181 -4.08 0.26 -14.15
CA GLN A 181 -4.12 -0.80 -13.13
C GLN A 181 -3.37 -0.47 -11.84
N GLN A 182 -2.71 0.69 -11.75
CA GLN A 182 -1.91 1.07 -10.59
C GLN A 182 -2.44 2.32 -9.91
N THR A 183 -2.28 2.38 -8.58
CA THR A 183 -2.59 3.57 -7.79
C THR A 183 -1.79 4.78 -8.29
N HIS A 184 -2.47 5.87 -8.63
CA HIS A 184 -1.84 7.05 -9.23
C HIS A 184 -1.19 7.95 -8.18
N TRP A 185 -0.01 7.55 -7.69
CA TRP A 185 0.75 8.28 -6.65
C TRP A 185 1.21 9.69 -7.05
N MET A 186 1.22 10.00 -8.35
CA MET A 186 1.56 11.35 -8.87
C MET A 186 0.37 12.30 -8.92
N SER A 187 -0.83 11.82 -8.59
CA SER A 187 -2.03 12.66 -8.41
C SER A 187 -1.87 13.68 -7.29
N ALA A 188 -2.78 14.66 -7.22
CA ALA A 188 -2.81 15.63 -6.13
C ALA A 188 -2.94 14.95 -4.76
N GLY A 189 -3.81 13.95 -4.64
CA GLY A 189 -3.96 13.14 -3.43
C GLY A 189 -2.68 12.38 -3.05
N GLY A 190 -2.06 11.70 -4.02
CA GLY A 190 -0.81 10.98 -3.78
C GLY A 190 0.33 11.91 -3.35
N LYS A 191 0.50 13.05 -4.02
CA LYS A 191 1.46 14.10 -3.64
C LYS A 191 1.23 14.62 -2.22
N ARG A 192 -0.03 14.83 -1.83
CA ARG A 192 -0.39 15.27 -0.48
C ARG A 192 -0.04 14.23 0.58
N LEU A 193 -0.38 12.95 0.37
CA LEU A 193 -0.01 11.89 1.30
C LEU A 193 1.51 11.78 1.43
N HIS A 194 2.26 11.88 0.33
CA HIS A 194 3.73 11.91 0.38
C HIS A 194 4.27 13.10 1.17
N ALA A 195 3.71 14.30 0.99
CA ALA A 195 4.14 15.48 1.74
C ALA A 195 3.92 15.30 3.24
N ILE A 196 2.76 14.76 3.64
CA ILE A 196 2.44 14.48 5.05
C ILE A 196 3.38 13.40 5.61
N MET A 197 3.47 12.25 4.93
CA MET A 197 4.27 11.12 5.40
C MET A 197 5.78 11.40 5.38
N ARG A 198 6.25 12.32 4.54
CA ARG A 198 7.66 12.80 4.55
C ARG A 198 8.02 13.48 5.87
N CYS A 199 7.06 14.13 6.53
CA CYS A 199 7.27 14.81 7.81
C CYS A 199 7.39 13.83 8.98
N LEU A 200 6.92 12.59 8.83
CA LEU A 200 6.83 11.62 9.91
C LEU A 200 8.02 10.66 9.92
N ALA A 201 8.36 10.14 11.11
CA ALA A 201 9.39 9.12 11.31
C ALA A 201 8.95 7.71 10.84
N VAL A 202 8.32 7.61 9.66
CA VAL A 202 7.89 6.37 9.03
C VAL A 202 8.88 5.91 7.96
N SER A 203 8.87 4.62 7.61
CA SER A 203 9.70 4.07 6.52
C SER A 203 9.49 4.83 5.21
N SER A 204 10.55 5.00 4.40
CA SER A 204 10.46 5.62 3.07
C SER A 204 9.62 4.81 2.09
N THR A 205 9.43 3.52 2.34
CA THR A 205 8.61 2.60 1.54
C THR A 205 7.22 2.38 2.13
N TRP A 206 6.73 3.28 2.99
CA TRP A 206 5.44 3.16 3.71
C TRP A 206 4.23 2.81 2.83
N TYR A 207 4.25 3.14 1.54
CA TYR A 207 3.15 2.88 0.61
C TYR A 207 3.24 1.53 -0.13
N LYS A 208 4.35 0.79 0.03
CA LYS A 208 4.65 -0.50 -0.62
C LYS A 208 5.04 -1.58 0.39
N PRO A 209 4.75 -2.86 0.10
CA PRO A 209 3.88 -3.35 -0.98
C PRO A 209 2.41 -2.96 -0.74
N ASP A 210 1.56 -3.10 -1.76
CA ASP A 210 0.11 -2.95 -1.64
C ASP A 210 -0.58 -4.29 -1.37
N PHE A 211 -1.87 -4.24 -1.05
CA PHE A 211 -2.64 -5.45 -0.68
C PHE A 211 -2.62 -6.52 -1.77
N VAL A 212 -2.74 -6.13 -3.05
CA VAL A 212 -2.80 -7.07 -4.18
C VAL A 212 -1.45 -7.77 -4.33
N SER A 213 -0.36 -7.01 -4.28
CA SER A 213 1.01 -7.53 -4.34
C SER A 213 1.28 -8.53 -3.22
N ILE A 214 0.88 -8.21 -1.98
CA ILE A 214 1.04 -9.10 -0.82
C ILE A 214 0.20 -10.37 -1.03
N ARG A 215 -1.10 -10.23 -1.33
CA ARG A 215 -2.03 -11.36 -1.50
C ARG A 215 -1.53 -12.35 -2.55
N ASP A 216 -1.12 -11.86 -3.71
CA ASP A 216 -0.74 -12.69 -4.85
C ASP A 216 0.59 -13.40 -4.58
N ALA A 217 1.58 -12.69 -4.02
CA ALA A 217 2.83 -13.29 -3.58
C ALA A 217 2.63 -14.30 -2.46
N TYR A 218 1.76 -14.01 -1.48
CA TYR A 218 1.45 -14.90 -0.35
C TYR A 218 0.86 -16.23 -0.83
N LEU A 219 -0.15 -16.18 -1.69
CA LEU A 219 -0.77 -17.37 -2.29
C LEU A 219 0.24 -18.24 -3.02
N LEU A 220 1.10 -17.60 -3.80
CA LEU A 220 2.10 -18.27 -4.61
C LEU A 220 3.20 -18.92 -3.74
N GLN A 221 3.68 -18.21 -2.72
CA GLN A 221 4.64 -18.77 -1.77
C GLN A 221 4.04 -19.92 -0.97
N LEU A 222 2.79 -19.80 -0.50
CA LEU A 222 2.09 -20.87 0.19
C LEU A 222 1.93 -22.12 -0.69
N ARG A 223 1.60 -21.94 -1.98
CA ARG A 223 1.56 -23.02 -2.97
C ARG A 223 2.93 -23.72 -3.10
N ARG A 224 4.02 -22.95 -3.16
CA ARG A 224 5.38 -23.49 -3.26
C ARG A 224 5.87 -24.14 -1.97
N GLN A 225 5.43 -23.67 -0.81
CA GLN A 225 5.71 -24.33 0.47
C GLN A 225 5.08 -25.73 0.51
N ARG A 226 3.85 -25.87 0.00
CA ARG A 226 3.16 -27.17 -0.12
C ARG A 226 3.73 -28.05 -1.25
N ASN A 227 4.13 -27.45 -2.36
CA ASN A 227 4.75 -28.14 -3.50
C ASN A 227 5.92 -27.32 -4.07
N PRO A 228 7.17 -27.59 -3.65
CA PRO A 228 8.34 -26.82 -4.08
C PRO A 228 8.61 -26.85 -5.59
N LYS A 229 8.08 -27.86 -6.29
CA LYS A 229 8.20 -28.06 -7.75
C LYS A 229 6.99 -27.54 -8.53
N ALA A 230 6.09 -26.80 -7.89
CA ALA A 230 4.94 -26.20 -8.57
C ALA A 230 5.40 -25.34 -9.75
N HIS A 231 4.79 -25.57 -10.91
CA HIS A 231 5.05 -24.78 -12.11
C HIS A 231 4.64 -23.32 -11.88
N LEU A 232 5.47 -22.38 -12.34
CA LEU A 232 5.17 -20.95 -12.29
C LEU A 232 4.38 -20.57 -13.55
N TYR A 233 3.24 -19.92 -13.36
CA TYR A 233 2.50 -19.30 -14.44
C TYR A 233 3.12 -17.96 -14.83
N PRO A 234 2.84 -17.41 -16.03
CA PRO A 234 3.28 -16.07 -16.39
C PRO A 234 2.87 -15.04 -15.33
N GLY A 235 3.80 -14.21 -14.87
CA GLY A 235 3.58 -13.23 -13.79
C GLY A 235 3.95 -13.71 -12.38
N ASP A 236 4.08 -15.03 -12.17
CA ASP A 236 4.41 -15.59 -10.85
C ASP A 236 5.83 -15.20 -10.40
N ALA A 237 6.79 -15.13 -11.32
CA ALA A 237 8.16 -14.77 -11.00
C ALA A 237 8.27 -13.33 -10.50
N GLU A 238 7.55 -12.42 -11.16
CA GLU A 238 7.46 -11.00 -10.81
C GLU A 238 6.75 -10.82 -9.46
N ALA A 239 5.65 -11.55 -9.21
CA ALA A 239 4.94 -11.52 -7.93
C ALA A 239 5.85 -11.98 -6.76
N LEU A 240 6.63 -13.05 -6.96
CA LEU A 240 7.60 -13.52 -5.96
C LEU A 240 8.71 -12.51 -5.69
N GLN A 241 9.16 -11.79 -6.71
CA GLN A 241 10.19 -10.75 -6.55
C GLN A 241 9.65 -9.48 -5.90
N ALA A 242 8.38 -9.14 -6.12
CA ALA A 242 7.75 -7.95 -5.57
C ALA A 242 7.61 -8.01 -4.04
N VAL A 243 7.30 -9.19 -3.49
CA VAL A 243 7.22 -9.42 -2.04
C VAL A 243 7.94 -10.74 -1.69
N PRO A 244 9.28 -10.74 -1.59
CA PRO A 244 10.05 -11.97 -1.37
C PRO A 244 9.76 -12.66 -0.03
N ASN A 245 9.31 -11.90 0.96
CA ASN A 245 8.98 -12.36 2.31
C ASN A 245 7.46 -12.37 2.57
N ALA A 246 6.65 -12.69 1.54
CA ALA A 246 5.20 -12.61 1.66
C ALA A 246 4.64 -13.44 2.82
N LEU A 247 5.21 -14.62 3.11
CA LEU A 247 4.76 -15.46 4.24
C LEU A 247 5.04 -14.88 5.63
N ASP A 248 5.84 -13.82 5.75
CA ASP A 248 6.06 -13.13 7.04
C ASP A 248 4.89 -12.17 7.38
N TYR A 249 4.05 -11.84 6.40
CA TYR A 249 2.84 -11.05 6.62
C TYR A 249 1.77 -11.92 7.29
N ILE A 250 1.06 -11.37 8.27
CA ILE A 250 0.01 -12.10 8.98
C ILE A 250 -1.36 -11.75 8.36
N PRO A 251 -2.04 -12.70 7.69
CA PRO A 251 -3.37 -12.45 7.13
C PRO A 251 -4.43 -12.38 8.23
N ILE A 252 -5.25 -11.33 8.22
CA ILE A 252 -6.33 -11.11 9.17
C ILE A 252 -7.60 -10.77 8.40
N TYR A 253 -8.52 -11.73 8.32
CA TYR A 253 -9.72 -11.65 7.49
C TYR A 253 -10.99 -11.83 8.33
N GLY A 254 -11.96 -10.96 8.11
CA GLY A 254 -13.27 -10.97 8.75
C GLY A 254 -14.37 -10.95 7.70
N GLY A 255 -15.37 -11.82 7.86
CA GLY A 255 -16.49 -11.98 6.93
C GLY A 255 -17.83 -11.83 7.63
N LYS A 256 -18.78 -11.14 7.00
CA LYS A 256 -20.14 -10.95 7.50
C LYS A 256 -21.16 -11.22 6.40
N VAL A 257 -22.18 -12.01 6.73
CA VAL A 257 -23.33 -12.33 5.86
C VAL A 257 -24.29 -11.16 5.81
#